data_AF-A0A2I0J5S8-F1
#
_entry.id   AF-A0A2I0J5S8-F1
#
_cell.length_a   1.000
_cell.length_b   1.000
_cell.length_c   1.000
_cell.angle_alpha   90.00
_cell.angle_beta   90.00
_cell.angle_gamma   90.00
#
_symmetry.space_group_name_H-M   'P 1'
#
loop_
_entity.id
_entity.type
_entity.pdbx_description
1 polymer ?
#
loop_
_entity_poly.entity_id
_entity_poly.type
_entity_poly.pdbx_seq_one_letter_code
_entity_poly.pdbx_strand_id
1 'polypeptide(L)'
;MGPVIPPRLNASMLMLVRLLQGGTETYEDIFMGCSHFKDVARAHILVYENKSATGRHLCVEAISHYGDFVAKVAELYPEYSVPKDAVESLKSEGFIS
;
A
#
# COMPACT_ATOMS: atom_id res chain seq x y z
N MET A 1 -2.16 -10.92 8.45
CA MET A 1 -0.88 -10.19 8.30
C MET A 1 0.29 -11.13 8.58
N GLY A 2 1.35 -11.09 7.76
CA GLY A 2 2.60 -11.84 8.02
C GLY A 2 3.51 -11.11 9.02
N PRO A 3 4.67 -11.70 9.39
CA PRO A 3 5.62 -11.06 10.30
C PRO A 3 6.19 -9.77 9.68
N VAL A 4 6.25 -8.71 10.49
CA VAL A 4 6.93 -7.45 10.12
C VAL A 4 8.42 -7.66 10.30
N ILE A 5 9.17 -7.63 9.19
CA ILE A 5 10.63 -7.80 9.17
C ILE A 5 11.37 -6.52 9.60
N PRO A 6 11.05 -5.32 9.08
CA PRO A 6 11.80 -4.13 9.45
C PRO A 6 11.51 -3.72 10.91
N PRO A 7 12.50 -3.17 11.63
CA PRO A 7 12.34 -2.74 13.03
C PRO A 7 11.44 -1.50 13.20
N ARG A 8 11.04 -0.88 12.09
CA ARG A 8 10.15 0.28 12.04
C ARG A 8 9.13 0.07 10.92
N LEU A 9 7.93 0.61 11.13
CA LEU A 9 6.89 0.64 10.10
C LEU A 9 7.35 1.53 8.94
N ASN A 10 7.19 1.04 7.72
CA ASN A 10 7.36 1.85 6.53
C ASN A 10 6.06 2.60 6.20
N ALA A 11 6.08 3.44 5.17
CA ALA A 11 4.94 4.27 4.79
C ALA A 11 3.67 3.46 4.48
N SER A 12 3.79 2.34 3.74
CA SER A 12 2.62 1.51 3.40
C SER A 12 2.02 0.79 4.62
N MET A 13 2.86 0.35 5.56
CA MET A 13 2.39 -0.19 6.84
C MET A 13 1.72 0.88 7.70
N LEU A 14 2.26 2.10 7.73
CA LEU A 14 1.69 3.19 8.50
C LEU A 14 0.31 3.58 7.98
N MET A 15 0.14 3.66 6.65
CA MET A 15 -1.16 3.88 6.01
C MET A 15 -2.19 2.85 6.46
N LEU A 16 -1.85 1.55 6.41
CA LEU A 16 -2.75 0.50 6.88
C LEU A 16 -3.07 0.62 8.38
N VAL A 17 -2.07 0.92 9.22
CA VAL A 17 -2.29 1.10 10.68
C VAL A 17 -3.23 2.29 10.95
N ARG A 18 -3.03 3.43 10.28
CA ARG A 18 -3.90 4.60 10.43
C ARG A 18 -5.33 4.27 10.01
N LEU A 19 -5.49 3.54 8.91
CA LEU A 19 -6.80 3.11 8.45
C LEU A 19 -7.51 2.21 9.46
N LEU A 20 -6.81 1.22 10.03
CA LEU A 20 -7.34 0.33 11.07
C LEU A 20 -7.67 1.07 12.38
N GLN A 21 -6.99 2.18 12.66
CA GLN A 21 -7.27 3.06 13.81
C GLN A 21 -8.43 4.03 13.56
N GLY A 22 -9.09 3.95 12.40
CA GLY A 22 -10.20 4.83 12.04
C GLY A 22 -9.76 6.20 11.52
N GLY A 23 -8.53 6.31 11.01
CA GLY A 23 -8.04 7.51 10.35
C GLY A 23 -8.91 7.85 9.14
N THR A 24 -9.43 9.09 9.10
CA THR A 24 -10.30 9.62 8.05
C THR A 24 -9.49 10.24 6.91
N GLU A 25 -8.33 9.66 6.59
CA GLU A 25 -7.50 10.15 5.48
C GLU A 25 -8.24 9.89 4.17
N THR A 26 -8.59 10.97 3.46
CA THR A 26 -9.33 10.92 2.21
C THR A 26 -8.38 11.13 1.04
N TYR A 27 -8.24 10.09 0.22
CA TYR A 27 -7.43 10.13 -0.98
C TYR A 27 -8.35 9.96 -2.19
N GLU A 28 -8.90 11.08 -2.67
CA GLU A 28 -9.70 11.10 -3.89
C GLU A 28 -8.82 10.76 -5.09
N ASP A 29 -9.29 9.82 -5.92
CA ASP A 29 -8.69 9.42 -7.20
C ASP A 29 -7.21 8.96 -7.12
N ILE A 30 -6.77 8.43 -5.97
CA ILE A 30 -5.44 7.85 -5.84
C ILE A 30 -5.48 6.36 -6.18
N PHE A 31 -4.61 5.98 -7.11
CA PHE A 31 -4.32 4.59 -7.42
C PHE A 31 -3.00 4.16 -6.77
N MET A 32 -3.07 3.07 -6.02
CA MET A 32 -1.92 2.48 -5.34
C MET A 32 -1.43 1.25 -6.07
N GLY A 33 -0.13 1.23 -6.39
CA GLY A 33 0.56 0.00 -6.77
C GLY A 33 0.91 -0.81 -5.53
N CYS A 34 0.26 -1.97 -5.37
CA CYS A 34 0.48 -2.86 -4.24
C CYS A 34 1.37 -4.03 -4.64
N SER A 35 2.31 -4.37 -3.75
CA SER A 35 3.17 -5.56 -3.87
C SER A 35 3.43 -6.14 -2.49
N HIS A 36 3.37 -7.46 -2.38
CA HIS A 36 3.79 -8.14 -1.15
C HIS A 36 5.32 -8.11 -1.04
N PHE A 37 5.86 -7.81 0.15
CA PHE A 37 7.31 -7.63 0.34
C PHE A 37 8.15 -8.86 -0.07
N LYS A 38 7.60 -10.08 0.08
CA LYS A 38 8.26 -11.32 -0.35
C LYS A 38 8.44 -11.37 -1.87
N ASP A 39 7.48 -10.83 -2.62
CA ASP A 39 7.54 -10.83 -4.08
C ASP A 39 8.56 -9.79 -4.55
N VAL A 40 8.64 -8.64 -3.87
CA VAL A 40 9.72 -7.66 -4.08
C VAL A 40 11.09 -8.28 -3.80
N ALA A 41 11.26 -8.98 -2.68
CA ALA A 41 12.53 -9.64 -2.36
C ALA A 41 12.91 -10.71 -3.40
N ARG A 42 11.95 -11.52 -3.85
CA ARG A 42 12.15 -12.52 -4.90
C ARG A 42 12.46 -11.90 -6.26
N ALA A 43 11.80 -10.80 -6.62
CA ALA A 43 12.07 -10.07 -7.85
C ALA A 43 13.51 -9.55 -7.89
N HIS A 44 14.02 -9.05 -6.78
CA HIS A 44 15.42 -8.62 -6.67
C HIS A 44 16.40 -9.79 -6.87
N ILE A 45 16.14 -10.94 -6.24
CA ILE A 45 16.97 -12.15 -6.43
C ILE A 45 16.94 -12.58 -7.90
N LEU A 46 15.76 -12.66 -8.50
CA LEU A 46 15.58 -13.09 -9.89
C LEU A 46 16.32 -12.19 -10.89
N VAL A 47 16.21 -10.87 -10.72
CA VAL A 47 16.90 -9.89 -11.58
C VAL A 47 18.42 -9.94 -11.37
N TYR A 48 18.88 -10.15 -10.13
CA TYR A 48 20.29 -10.25 -9.82
C TYR A 48 20.93 -11.53 -10.41
N GLU A 49 20.25 -12.67 -10.31
CA GLU A 49 20.77 -13.96 -10.79
C GLU A 49 20.70 -14.11 -12.31
N ASN A 50 19.75 -13.44 -12.97
CA ASN A 50 19.60 -13.48 -14.42
C ASN A 50 20.55 -12.48 -15.11
N LYS A 51 21.67 -12.99 -15.65
CA LYS A 51 22.67 -12.20 -16.39
C LYS A 51 22.14 -11.45 -17.62
N SER A 52 20.98 -11.86 -18.14
CA SER A 52 20.33 -11.20 -19.28
C SER A 52 19.38 -10.08 -18.84
N ALA A 53 19.05 -9.97 -17.56
CA ALA A 53 18.19 -8.91 -17.05
C ALA A 53 18.92 -7.57 -17.11
N THR A 54 18.31 -6.57 -17.74
CA THR A 54 18.89 -5.24 -17.89
C THR A 54 17.81 -4.17 -17.75
N GLY A 55 18.21 -2.94 -17.41
CA GLY A 55 17.27 -1.83 -17.28
C GLY A 55 16.39 -1.89 -16.02
N ARG A 56 15.18 -1.30 -16.13
CA ARG A 56 14.24 -1.14 -15.00
C ARG A 56 13.13 -2.18 -15.08
N HIS A 57 12.81 -2.77 -13.93
CA HIS A 57 11.77 -3.80 -13.81
C HIS A 57 10.67 -3.29 -12.87
N LEU A 58 9.44 -3.19 -13.38
CA LEU A 58 8.28 -2.83 -12.56
C LEU A 58 7.84 -4.05 -11.75
N CYS A 59 7.71 -3.89 -10.43
CA CYS A 59 7.26 -4.93 -9.51
C CYS A 59 6.00 -4.45 -8.78
N VAL A 60 4.85 -4.63 -9.43
CA VAL A 60 3.51 -4.31 -8.94
C VAL A 60 2.63 -5.52 -9.20
N GLU A 61 1.92 -6.00 -8.18
CA GLU A 61 0.96 -7.11 -8.33
C GLU A 61 -0.37 -6.61 -8.85
N ALA A 62 -0.94 -5.60 -8.18
CA ALA A 62 -2.18 -4.96 -8.60
C ALA A 62 -2.10 -3.45 -8.40
N ILE A 63 -2.80 -2.72 -9.26
CA ILE A 63 -3.12 -1.31 -9.08
C ILE A 63 -4.56 -1.24 -8.61
N SER A 64 -4.80 -0.63 -7.45
CA SER A 64 -6.13 -0.54 -6.86
C SER A 64 -6.42 0.91 -6.50
N HIS A 65 -7.68 1.33 -6.70
CA HIS A 65 -8.14 2.61 -6.20
C HIS A 65 -8.13 2.59 -4.66
N TYR A 66 -7.76 3.71 -4.02
CA TYR A 66 -7.68 3.76 -2.56
C TYR A 66 -9.01 3.37 -1.89
N GLY A 67 -10.15 3.80 -2.45
CA GLY A 67 -11.47 3.40 -1.96
C GLY A 67 -11.72 1.89 -1.98
N ASP A 68 -11.26 1.20 -3.03
CA ASP A 68 -11.38 -0.27 -3.13
C ASP A 68 -10.49 -0.96 -2.08
N PHE A 69 -9.29 -0.41 -1.85
CA PHE A 69 -8.40 -0.88 -0.80
C PHE A 69 -9.05 -0.72 0.59
N VAL A 70 -9.63 0.45 0.89
CA VAL A 70 -10.33 0.69 2.16
C VAL A 70 -11.50 -0.27 2.35
N ALA A 71 -12.33 -0.44 1.31
CA ALA A 71 -13.44 -1.39 1.33
C ALA A 71 -12.96 -2.81 1.62
N LYS A 72 -11.84 -3.23 1.00
CA LYS A 72 -11.27 -4.56 1.23
C LYS A 72 -10.72 -4.72 2.65
N VAL A 73 -10.08 -3.70 3.21
CA VAL A 73 -9.60 -3.72 4.60
C VAL A 73 -10.80 -3.82 5.57
N ALA A 74 -11.88 -3.07 5.33
CA ALA A 74 -13.09 -3.14 6.15
C ALA A 74 -13.79 -4.51 6.08
N GLU A 75 -13.78 -5.18 4.91
CA GLU A 75 -14.29 -6.54 4.73
C GLU A 75 -13.45 -7.56 5.52
N LEU A 76 -12.12 -7.44 5.47
CA LEU A 76 -11.19 -8.40 6.09
C LEU A 76 -11.06 -8.24 7.62
N TYR A 77 -11.28 -7.03 8.14
CA TYR A 77 -11.06 -6.68 9.54
C TYR A 77 -12.27 -5.93 10.12
N PRO A 78 -13.45 -6.57 10.18
CA PRO A 78 -14.71 -5.93 10.60
C PRO A 78 -14.71 -5.48 12.07
N GLU A 79 -13.80 -5.99 12.90
CA GLU A 79 -13.61 -5.62 14.29
C GLU A 79 -12.92 -4.25 14.49
N TYR A 80 -12.34 -3.68 13.43
CA TYR A 80 -11.68 -2.38 13.46
C TYR A 80 -12.58 -1.28 12.92
N SER A 81 -12.40 -0.06 13.42
CA SER A 81 -13.21 1.12 13.06
C SER A 81 -12.80 1.74 11.72
N VAL A 82 -12.67 0.92 10.67
CA VAL A 82 -12.29 1.39 9.33
C VAL A 82 -13.40 2.29 8.76
N PRO A 83 -13.08 3.51 8.27
CA PRO A 83 -14.08 4.40 7.67
C PRO A 83 -14.66 3.76 6.40
N LYS A 84 -16.00 3.76 6.28
CA LYS A 84 -16.69 3.19 5.12
C LYS A 84 -16.80 4.16 3.94
N ASP A 85 -16.63 5.45 4.19
CA ASP A 85 -16.84 6.55 3.23
C ASP A 85 -15.64 7.54 3.24
N ALA A 86 -14.43 7.08 2.91
CA ALA A 86 -13.23 7.93 2.86
C ALA A 86 -13.16 8.79 1.56
N VAL A 87 -14.27 9.42 1.18
CA VAL A 87 -14.42 10.23 -0.03
C VAL A 87 -14.87 11.65 0.37
N GLU A 88 -13.98 12.42 1.00
CA GLU A 88 -14.08 13.88 0.94
C GLU A 88 -12.80 14.59 1.40
N SER A 89 -12.16 15.27 0.45
CA SER A 89 -11.29 16.45 0.59
C SER A 89 -9.78 16.27 0.86
N LEU A 90 -8.97 16.51 -0.19
CA LEU A 90 -7.64 17.13 -0.04
C LEU A 90 -7.39 18.19 -1.13
N LYS A 91 -7.89 19.41 -0.88
CA LYS A 91 -7.15 20.63 -1.26
C LYS A 91 -6.30 20.99 -0.04
N SER A 92 -4.99 21.13 -0.26
CA SER A 92 -3.93 21.25 0.76
C SER A 92 -3.69 19.93 1.48
N GLU A 93 -2.58 19.22 1.28
CA GLU A 93 -1.24 19.70 1.58
C GLU A 93 -0.22 19.19 0.55
N GLY A 94 0.64 20.11 0.11
CA GLY A 94 1.71 19.83 -0.84
C GLY A 94 2.78 18.92 -0.24
N PHE A 95 2.99 17.77 -0.87
CA PHE A 95 4.19 16.97 -0.69
C PHE A 95 4.63 16.39 -2.04
N ILE A 96 5.15 17.28 -2.90
CA ILE A 96 6.08 16.90 -3.96
C ILE A 96 7.24 17.89 -3.86
N SER A 97 8.39 17.40 -3.39
CA SER A 97 9.72 17.94 -3.69
C SER A 97 10.48 16.90 -4.48
#